data_AF-A0A377F8R2-F1
#
_entry.id   AF-A0A377F8R2-F1
#
_cell.length_a   1.000
_cell.length_b   1.000
_cell.length_c   1.000
_cell.angle_alpha   90.00
_cell.angle_beta   90.00
_cell.angle_gamma   90.00
#
_symmetry.space_group_name_H-M   'P 1'
#
loop_
_entity.id
_entity.type
_entity.pdbx_description
1 polymer ?
#
loop_
_entity_poly.entity_id
_entity_poly.type
_entity_poly.pdbx_seq_one_letter_code
_entity_poly.pdbx_strand_id
1 'polypeptide(L)'
;MNQVTSLEHQQSARALKQNYAAYMEIKPLIPLGGYVAGADASVDKAVKMFPAIERFLRQEMREPASLELVQSRLQILFLVPKRQNSNYATNHRHPGAVAAPAG
;
A
#
# COMPACT_ATOMS: atom_id res chain seq x y z
N MET A 1 -10.94 2.77 9.36
CA MET A 1 -10.04 2.13 8.37
C MET A 1 -10.01 0.61 8.49
N ASN A 2 -9.93 0.05 9.71
CA ASN A 2 -9.68 -1.39 9.91
C ASN A 2 -10.83 -2.33 9.53
N GLN A 3 -12.07 -1.83 9.44
CA GLN A 3 -13.25 -2.65 9.13
C GLN A 3 -13.46 -2.90 7.62
N VAL A 4 -12.76 -2.17 6.76
CA VAL A 4 -13.00 -2.16 5.30
C VAL A 4 -11.72 -2.31 4.47
N THR A 5 -10.59 -2.67 5.10
CA THR A 5 -9.29 -2.81 4.43
C THR A 5 -8.60 -4.10 4.86
N SER A 6 -7.89 -4.74 3.94
CA SER A 6 -7.06 -5.92 4.27
C SER A 6 -5.92 -5.55 5.22
N LEU A 7 -5.40 -6.53 5.96
CA LEU A 7 -4.26 -6.31 6.85
C LEU A 7 -3.03 -5.79 6.08
N GLU A 8 -2.82 -6.24 4.86
CA GLU A 8 -1.72 -5.81 3.99
C GLU A 8 -1.86 -4.32 3.65
N HIS A 9 -3.05 -3.88 3.25
CA HIS A 9 -3.32 -2.47 3.00
C HIS A 9 -3.10 -1.65 4.28
N GLN A 10 -3.58 -2.12 5.43
CA GLN A 10 -3.37 -1.43 6.70
C GLN A 10 -1.89 -1.28 7.05
N GLN A 11 -1.10 -2.33 6.86
CA GLN A 11 0.34 -2.33 7.15
C GLN A 11 1.11 -1.38 6.22
N SER A 12 0.90 -1.46 4.91
CA SER A 12 1.54 -0.55 3.96
C SER A 12 1.11 0.91 4.18
N ALA A 13 -0.16 1.16 4.52
CA ALA A 13 -0.64 2.50 4.87
C ALA A 13 -0.02 3.04 6.17
N ARG A 14 0.18 2.19 7.19
CA ARG A 14 0.89 2.58 8.43
C ARG A 14 2.34 2.94 8.14
N ALA A 15 3.04 2.13 7.35
CA ALA A 15 4.42 2.39 6.96
C ALA A 15 4.55 3.72 6.19
N LEU A 16 3.64 3.99 5.24
CA LEU A 16 3.60 5.28 4.54
C LEU A 16 3.46 6.44 5.51
N LYS A 17 2.48 6.36 6.43
CA LYS A 17 2.23 7.43 7.42
C LYS A 17 3.43 7.68 8.33
N GLN A 18 4.09 6.63 8.80
CA GLN A 18 5.27 6.74 9.66
C GLN A 18 6.42 7.47 8.95
N ASN A 19 6.74 7.08 7.71
CA ASN A 19 7.82 7.70 6.94
C ASN A 19 7.47 9.14 6.55
N TYR A 20 6.22 9.40 6.18
CA TYR A 20 5.77 10.76 5.88
C TYR A 20 5.87 11.68 7.11
N ALA A 21 5.39 11.22 8.28
CA ALA A 21 5.44 11.99 9.52
C ALA A 21 6.89 12.29 9.95
N ALA A 22 7.76 11.28 9.95
CA ALA A 22 9.18 11.45 10.27
C ALA A 22 9.87 12.44 9.33
N TYR A 23 9.56 12.41 8.04
CA TYR A 23 10.10 13.39 7.09
C TYR A 23 9.54 14.80 7.35
N MET A 24 8.24 14.95 7.62
CA MET A 24 7.65 16.27 7.90
C MET A 24 8.26 16.92 9.15
N GLU A 25 8.60 16.14 10.17
CA GLU A 25 9.24 16.62 11.39
C GLU A 25 10.66 17.16 11.13
N ILE A 26 11.47 16.45 10.34
CA ILE A 26 12.85 16.85 10.03
C ILE A 26 12.95 17.90 8.91
N LYS A 27 11.96 17.96 8.00
CA LYS A 27 11.95 18.85 6.82
C LYS A 27 12.35 20.31 7.13
N PRO A 28 11.81 20.99 8.16
CA PRO A 28 12.21 22.37 8.46
C PRO A 28 13.65 22.48 9.00
N LEU A 29 14.22 21.40 9.53
CA LEU A 29 15.58 21.36 10.08
C LEU A 29 16.64 21.08 9.01
N ILE A 30 16.28 20.42 7.90
CA ILE A 30 17.23 20.11 6.80
C ILE A 30 17.97 21.36 6.30
N PRO A 31 17.31 22.49 5.96
CA PRO A 31 18.01 23.69 5.48
C PRO A 31 18.92 24.35 6.53
N LEU A 32 18.70 24.06 7.81
CA LEU A 32 19.48 24.58 8.93
C LEU A 32 20.67 23.66 9.30
N GLY A 33 20.87 22.57 8.54
CA GLY A 33 21.89 21.56 8.84
C GLY A 33 21.47 20.56 9.93
N GLY A 34 20.19 20.54 10.32
CA GLY A 34 19.65 19.63 11.34
C GLY A 34 19.40 18.19 10.86
N TYR A 35 19.93 17.82 9.69
CA TYR A 35 19.91 16.44 9.18
C TYR A 35 21.32 16.02 8.79
N VAL A 36 21.76 14.88 9.33
CA VAL A 36 23.03 14.23 9.01
C VAL A 36 22.74 12.78 8.69
N ALA A 37 23.11 12.35 7.48
CA ALA A 37 22.91 10.98 7.06
C ALA A 37 23.65 10.00 7.99
N GLY A 38 22.98 8.93 8.40
CA GLY A 38 23.52 7.92 9.31
C GLY A 38 23.33 8.22 10.80
N ALA A 39 22.83 9.42 11.16
CA ALA A 39 22.58 9.77 12.56
C ALA A 39 21.33 9.07 13.12
N ASP A 40 20.29 8.91 12.30
CA ASP A 40 19.06 8.19 12.65
C ASP A 40 18.55 7.43 11.43
N ALA A 41 18.55 6.10 11.51
CA ALA A 41 18.13 5.23 10.40
C ALA A 41 16.66 5.42 9.99
N SER A 42 15.78 5.82 10.91
CA SER A 42 14.36 6.10 10.63
C SER A 42 14.21 7.40 9.85
N VAL A 43 14.96 8.44 10.25
CA VAL A 43 14.99 9.73 9.55
C VAL A 43 15.61 9.58 8.17
N ASP A 44 16.74 8.87 8.06
CA ASP A 44 17.39 8.57 6.78
C ASP A 44 16.44 7.88 5.81
N LYS A 45 15.71 6.87 6.32
CA LYS A 45 14.71 6.15 5.55
C LYS A 45 13.58 7.09 5.12
N ALA A 46 13.07 7.93 6.02
CA ALA A 46 12.02 8.88 5.71
C ALA A 46 12.44 9.88 4.61
N VAL A 47 13.63 10.45 4.72
CA VAL A 47 14.23 11.35 3.72
C VAL A 47 14.39 10.64 2.37
N LYS A 48 14.90 9.41 2.37
CA LYS A 48 15.07 8.61 1.14
C LYS A 48 13.73 8.24 0.49
N MET A 49 12.70 7.94 1.28
CA MET A 49 11.40 7.50 0.78
C MET A 49 10.52 8.67 0.34
N PHE A 50 10.74 9.88 0.87
CA PHE A 50 9.85 11.03 0.65
C PHE A 50 9.57 11.34 -0.83
N PRO A 51 10.55 11.35 -1.76
CA PRO A 51 10.25 11.60 -3.18
C PRO A 51 9.27 10.61 -3.79
N ALA A 52 9.33 9.35 -3.37
CA ALA A 52 8.44 8.30 -3.86
C ALA A 52 7.05 8.37 -3.21
N ILE A 53 6.97 8.75 -1.92
CA ILE A 53 5.71 9.07 -1.24
C ILE A 53 5.03 10.27 -1.91
N GLU A 54 5.78 11.33 -2.20
CA GLU A 54 5.26 12.54 -2.84
C GLU A 54 4.71 12.22 -4.23
N ARG A 55 5.45 11.44 -5.04
CA ARG A 55 4.96 10.96 -6.34
C ARG A 55 3.69 10.12 -6.19
N PHE A 56 3.59 9.25 -5.19
CA PHE A 56 2.41 8.42 -4.95
C PHE A 56 1.17 9.25 -4.58
N LEU A 57 1.35 10.34 -3.83
CA LEU A 57 0.24 11.21 -3.41
C LEU A 57 -0.23 12.18 -4.50
N ARG A 58 0.60 12.44 -5.51
CA ARG A 58 0.24 13.28 -6.65
C ARG A 58 -0.56 12.47 -7.67
N GLN A 59 -1.69 13.01 -8.10
CA GLN A 59 -2.54 12.43 -9.14
C GLN A 59 -2.94 13.52 -10.12
N GLU A 60 -2.76 13.27 -11.42
CA GLU A 60 -3.24 14.18 -12.46
C GLU A 60 -4.78 14.16 -12.53
N MET A 61 -5.41 15.29 -12.88
CA MET A 61 -6.88 15.41 -12.89
C MET A 61 -7.58 14.37 -13.76
N ARG A 62 -6.91 13.88 -14.80
CA ARG A 62 -7.43 12.90 -15.76
C ARG A 62 -6.80 11.51 -15.61
N GLU A 63 -6.04 11.26 -14.54
CA GLU A 63 -5.48 9.94 -14.26
C GLU A 63 -6.47 9.12 -13.42
N PRO A 64 -7.05 8.02 -13.97
CA PRO A 64 -7.85 7.12 -13.17
C PRO A 64 -6.98 6.31 -12.21
N ALA A 65 -7.47 6.12 -10.98
CA ALA A 65 -6.77 5.42 -9.93
C ALA A 65 -7.70 4.40 -9.27
N SER A 66 -7.84 3.21 -9.87
CA SER A 66 -8.66 2.15 -9.28
C SER A 66 -8.11 1.70 -7.93
N LEU A 67 -8.95 1.15 -7.08
CA LEU A 67 -8.54 0.71 -5.75
C LEU A 67 -7.42 -0.34 -5.82
N GLU A 68 -7.53 -1.31 -6.73
CA GLU A 68 -6.55 -2.38 -6.91
C GLU A 68 -5.20 -1.82 -7.38
N LEU A 69 -5.23 -0.83 -8.28
CA LEU A 69 -4.03 -0.16 -8.78
C LEU A 69 -3.32 0.60 -7.66
N VAL A 70 -4.06 1.41 -6.90
CA VAL A 70 -3.50 2.22 -5.81
C VAL A 70 -2.98 1.34 -4.68
N GLN A 71 -3.68 0.26 -4.34
CA GLN A 71 -3.21 -0.72 -3.36
C GLN A 71 -1.92 -1.40 -3.81
N SER A 72 -1.82 -1.79 -5.09
CA SER A 72 -0.60 -2.38 -5.65
C SER A 72 0.56 -1.40 -5.64
N ARG A 73 0.34 -0.14 -6.03
CA ARG A 73 1.35 0.94 -5.97
C ARG A 73 1.82 1.16 -4.53
N LEU A 74 0.91 1.18 -3.56
CA LEU A 74 1.22 1.35 -2.14
C LEU A 74 2.04 0.16 -1.58
N GLN A 75 1.69 -1.07 -1.98
CA GLN A 75 2.42 -2.28 -1.58
C GLN A 75 3.83 -2.35 -2.17
N ILE A 76 4.03 -1.88 -3.41
CA ILE A 76 5.37 -1.78 -4.01
C ILE A 76 6.23 -0.77 -3.22
N LEU A 77 5.63 0.34 -2.80
CA LEU A 77 6.31 1.40 -2.05
C LEU A 77 6.70 0.95 -0.63
N PHE A 78 5.80 0.22 0.03
CA PHE A 78 5.96 -0.29 1.38
C PHE A 78 5.57 -1.77 1.40
N LEU A 79 6.52 -2.61 0.97
CA LEU A 79 6.34 -4.04 0.87
C LEU A 79 5.96 -4.65 2.21
N VAL A 80 4.86 -5.40 2.19
CA VAL A 80 4.58 -6.47 3.14
C VAL A 80 4.79 -7.77 2.37
N PRO A 81 5.65 -8.69 2.82
CA PRO A 81 5.78 -9.98 2.17
C PRO A 81 4.42 -10.68 2.19
N LYS A 82 3.89 -10.99 1.00
CA LYS A 82 2.66 -11.77 0.85
C LYS A 82 2.88 -13.13 1.49
N ARG A 83 2.17 -13.43 2.58
CA ARG A 83 1.95 -14.83 2.96
C ARG A 83 0.98 -15.40 1.94
N GLN A 84 1.51 -16.22 1.04
CA GLN A 84 0.75 -17.03 0.10
C GLN A 84 -0.10 -18.04 0.88
N ASN A 85 -1.30 -17.63 1.30
CA ASN A 85 -2.32 -18.58 1.69
C ASN A 85 -3.16 -18.86 0.44
N SER A 86 -2.74 -19.88 -0.30
CA SER A 86 -3.61 -20.69 -1.15
C SER A 86 -4.88 -21.02 -0.39
N ASN A 87 -6.05 -20.72 -0.98
CA ASN A 87 -7.27 -21.53 -0.99
C ASN A 87 -8.52 -20.65 -1.23
N TYR A 88 -8.81 -20.39 -2.51
CA TYR A 88 -10.19 -20.26 -2.99
C TYR A 88 -10.43 -21.36 -4.02
N ALA A 89 -10.38 -22.60 -3.55
CA ALA A 89 -11.01 -23.74 -4.18
C ALA A 89 -12.16 -24.18 -3.27
N THR A 90 -13.25 -23.43 -3.26
CA THR A 90 -14.49 -23.85 -2.60
C THR A 90 -15.70 -23.39 -3.41
N ASN A 91 -16.13 -24.30 -4.28
CA ASN A 91 -17.52 -24.59 -4.65
C ASN A 91 -18.45 -23.40 -4.97
N HIS A 92 -18.56 -23.08 -6.26
CA HIS A 92 -19.85 -22.80 -6.89
C HIS A 92 -20.21 -23.98 -7.82
N ARG A 93 -20.51 -25.15 -7.23
CA ARG A 93 -21.44 -26.11 -7.85
C ARG A 93 -22.80 -25.89 -7.22
N HIS A 94 -23.66 -25.17 -7.94
CA HIS A 94 -25.10 -25.25 -7.73
C HIS A 94 -25.54 -26.70 -7.98
N PRO A 95 -26.26 -27.37 -7.05
CA PRO A 95 -27.07 -28.53 -7.40
C PRO A 95 -28.45 -28.02 -7.84
N GLY A 96 -28.90 -28.42 -9.02
CA GLY A 96 -30.32 -28.36 -9.37
C GLY A 96 -30.62 -27.82 -10.76
N ALA A 97 -30.89 -28.78 -11.66
CA ALA A 97 -31.83 -28.71 -12.80
C ALA A 97 -31.51 -27.66 -13.90
N VAL A 98 -31.48 -27.94 -15.20
CA VAL A 98 -32.40 -28.75 -16.02
C VAL A 98 -31.69 -29.04 -17.36
N ALA A 99 -31.67 -30.31 -17.79
CA ALA A 99 -31.44 -30.75 -19.18
C ALA A 99 -31.76 -32.25 -19.19
N ALA A 100 -32.49 -32.88 -20.12
CA ALA A 100 -33.33 -32.56 -21.26
C ALA A 100 -34.06 -33.91 -21.61
N PRO A 101 -35.10 -33.97 -22.45
CA PRO A 101 -35.88 -35.19 -22.71
C PRO A 101 -35.27 -36.05 -23.83
N ALA A 102 -35.25 -37.37 -23.67
CA ALA A 102 -35.15 -38.34 -24.77
C ALA A 102 -35.40 -39.77 -24.25
N GLY A 103 -36.34 -40.49 -24.87
CA GLY A 103 -36.59 -41.91 -24.63
C GLY A 103 -38.07 -42.25 -24.61
#